data_AF-A0A0U1NW69-F1
#
_entry.id   AF-A0A0U1NW69-F1
#
_cell.length_a   1.000
_cell.length_b   1.000
_cell.length_c   1.000
_cell.angle_alpha   90.00
_cell.angle_beta   90.00
_cell.angle_gamma   90.00
#
_symmetry.space_group_name_H-M   'P 1'
#
loop_
_entity.id
_entity.type
_entity.pdbx_description
1 polymer ?
#
loop_
_entity_poly.entity_id
_entity_poly.type
_entity_poly.pdbx_seq_one_letter_code
_entity_poly.pdbx_strand_id
1 'polypeptide(L)'
;MPMPKPDEESKSFFASVIPVEPRIMIKPMFGNLAGFINGNMFTGLFGTKIFVRLPENDRHRLLEEEGAAEFSPMPGRPMKEYVTFPDEW
;
A
#
# COMPACT_ATOMS: atom_id res chain seq x y z
N MET A 1 -12.73 13.49 6.11
CA MET A 1 -13.16 12.77 4.90
C MET A 1 -13.31 11.31 5.25
N PRO A 2 -14.29 10.58 4.68
CA PRO A 2 -14.37 9.13 4.86
C PRO A 2 -13.11 8.48 4.28
N MET A 3 -12.66 7.38 4.90
CA MET A 3 -11.55 6.59 4.35
C MET A 3 -11.94 6.08 2.95
N PRO A 4 -11.06 6.17 1.94
CA PRO A 4 -11.28 5.58 0.63
C PRO A 4 -11.56 4.08 0.78
N LYS A 5 -12.57 3.58 0.05
CA LYS A 5 -12.90 2.16 0.02
C LYS A 5 -12.40 1.54 -1.29
N PRO A 6 -11.95 0.28 -1.26
CA PRO A 6 -11.51 -0.38 -2.47
C PRO A 6 -12.70 -0.97 -3.24
N ASP A 7 -12.64 -0.92 -4.55
CA ASP A 7 -13.52 -1.69 -5.43
C ASP A 7 -13.06 -3.16 -5.53
N GLU A 8 -13.86 -4.00 -6.18
CA GLU A 8 -13.56 -5.44 -6.31
C GLU A 8 -12.36 -5.71 -7.24
N GLU A 9 -12.13 -4.86 -8.24
CA GLU A 9 -11.01 -4.97 -9.16
C GLU A 9 -9.69 -4.74 -8.43
N SER A 10 -9.60 -3.68 -7.64
CA SER A 10 -8.43 -3.35 -6.81
C SER A 10 -8.16 -4.42 -5.76
N LYS A 11 -9.20 -5.01 -5.16
CA LYS A 11 -9.02 -6.16 -4.24
C LYS A 11 -8.47 -7.38 -4.95
N SER A 12 -8.99 -7.69 -6.14
CA SER A 12 -8.55 -8.82 -6.95
C SER A 12 -7.10 -8.65 -7.41
N PHE A 13 -6.74 -7.46 -7.88
CA PHE A 13 -5.38 -7.11 -8.26
C PHE A 13 -4.43 -7.18 -7.05
N PHE A 14 -4.81 -6.60 -5.91
CA PHE A 14 -4.03 -6.73 -4.68
C PHE A 14 -3.81 -8.20 -4.31
N ALA A 15 -4.84 -9.05 -4.40
CA ALA A 15 -4.71 -10.48 -4.11
C ALA A 15 -3.80 -11.22 -5.11
N SER A 16 -3.72 -10.78 -6.38
CA SER A 16 -2.91 -11.43 -7.41
C SER A 16 -1.42 -11.07 -7.33
N VAL A 17 -1.08 -9.87 -6.85
CA VAL A 17 0.31 -9.40 -6.73
C VAL A 17 0.94 -9.69 -5.37
N ILE A 18 0.14 -10.04 -4.35
CA ILE A 18 0.66 -10.43 -3.05
C ILE A 18 1.42 -11.76 -3.17
N PRO A 19 2.65 -11.85 -2.62
CA PRO A 19 3.40 -13.10 -2.65
C PRO A 19 2.66 -14.23 -1.92
N VAL A 20 2.66 -15.43 -2.52
CA VAL A 20 2.14 -16.63 -1.88
C VAL A 20 3.21 -17.19 -0.93
N GLU A 21 3.18 -16.74 0.32
CA GLU A 21 4.13 -17.13 1.37
C GLU A 21 3.35 -17.41 2.68
N PRO A 22 3.51 -18.59 3.31
CA PRO A 22 2.76 -18.97 4.52
C PRO A 22 2.87 -17.99 5.70
N ARG A 23 3.96 -17.22 5.79
CA ARG A 23 4.15 -16.21 6.84
C ARG A 23 3.42 -14.89 6.57
N ILE A 24 2.90 -14.70 5.36
CA ILE A 24 2.13 -13.52 4.99
C ILE A 24 0.68 -13.67 5.46
N MET A 25 0.21 -12.66 6.18
CA MET A 25 -1.18 -12.53 6.60
C MET A 25 -1.80 -11.30 5.95
N ILE A 26 -2.94 -11.48 5.29
CA ILE A 26 -3.77 -10.38 4.81
C ILE A 26 -4.86 -10.11 5.85
N LYS A 27 -4.96 -8.87 6.32
CA LYS A 27 -6.01 -8.46 7.28
C LYS A 27 -6.59 -7.09 6.95
N PRO A 28 -7.81 -6.78 7.41
CA PRO A 28 -8.39 -5.46 7.26
C PRO A 28 -7.53 -4.38 7.94
N MET A 29 -7.28 -3.27 7.23
CA MET A 29 -6.54 -2.11 7.74
C MET A 29 -7.00 -0.85 7.00
N PHE A 30 -7.20 0.26 7.72
CA PHE A 30 -7.67 1.54 7.14
C PHE A 30 -8.96 1.42 6.30
N GLY A 31 -9.87 0.49 6.64
CA GLY A 31 -11.08 0.23 5.84
C GLY A 31 -10.82 -0.52 4.52
N ASN A 32 -9.60 -1.01 4.32
CA ASN A 32 -9.11 -1.72 3.14
C ASN A 32 -8.42 -3.04 3.57
N LEU A 33 -7.53 -3.60 2.74
CA LEU A 33 -6.71 -4.77 3.01
C LEU A 33 -5.23 -4.38 3.15
N ALA A 34 -4.50 -5.05 4.04
CA ALA A 34 -3.05 -4.88 4.13
C ALA A 34 -2.34 -6.20 4.41
N GLY A 35 -1.12 -6.31 3.87
CA GLY A 35 -0.24 -7.46 4.00
C GLY A 35 0.77 -7.30 5.12
N PHE A 36 0.90 -8.35 5.92
CA PHE A 36 1.80 -8.43 7.06
C PHE A 36 2.69 -9.65 6.95
N ILE A 37 3.97 -9.52 7.27
CA ILE A 37 4.89 -10.65 7.41
C ILE A 37 5.55 -10.57 8.79
N ASN A 38 5.51 -11.67 9.55
CA ASN A 38 6.03 -11.69 10.93
C ASN A 38 5.49 -10.53 11.81
N GLY A 39 4.22 -10.16 11.63
CA GLY A 39 3.57 -9.06 12.35
C GLY A 39 3.88 -7.64 11.83
N ASN A 40 4.76 -7.49 10.84
CA ASN A 40 5.13 -6.20 10.26
C ASN A 40 4.36 -5.93 8.96
N MET A 41 3.71 -4.78 8.85
CA MET A 41 3.02 -4.37 7.62
C MET A 41 4.04 -4.02 6.54
N PHE A 42 3.92 -4.61 5.36
CA PHE A 42 4.84 -4.32 4.24
C PHE A 42 4.13 -3.73 3.02
N THR A 43 2.81 -3.85 2.94
CA THR A 43 2.01 -3.31 1.82
C THR A 43 0.54 -3.20 2.22
N GLY A 44 -0.24 -2.46 1.45
CA GLY A 44 -1.69 -2.49 1.54
C GLY A 44 -2.37 -1.74 0.40
N LEU A 45 -3.69 -1.88 0.38
CA LEU A 45 -4.59 -1.18 -0.51
C LEU A 45 -5.19 0.02 0.24
N PHE A 46 -5.38 1.14 -0.45
CA PHE A 46 -6.03 2.33 0.08
C PHE A 46 -6.88 3.01 -1.00
N GLY A 47 -8.17 2.66 -1.05
CA GLY A 47 -8.99 2.97 -2.22
C GLY A 47 -8.53 2.08 -3.38
N THR A 48 -8.10 2.70 -4.47
CA THR A 48 -7.53 2.02 -5.64
C THR A 48 -6.00 1.95 -5.62
N LYS A 49 -5.34 2.69 -4.71
CA LYS A 49 -3.87 2.78 -4.65
C LYS A 49 -3.28 1.64 -3.82
N ILE A 50 -2.20 1.04 -4.33
CA ILE A 50 -1.35 0.16 -3.53
C ILE A 50 -0.20 0.97 -2.95
N PHE A 51 0.07 0.78 -1.66
CA PHE A 51 1.23 1.34 -0.99
C PHE A 51 2.18 0.23 -0.50
N VAL A 52 3.47 0.51 -0.49
CA VAL A 52 4.52 -0.43 -0.06
C VAL A 52 5.48 0.24 0.91
N ARG A 53 6.05 -0.57 1.82
CA ARG A 53 7.17 -0.15 2.66
C ARG A 53 8.48 -0.36 1.91
N LEU A 54 9.26 0.71 1.74
CA LEU A 54 10.54 0.65 1.03
C LEU A 54 11.69 1.25 1.85
N PRO A 55 12.91 0.71 1.71
CA PRO A 55 14.11 1.37 2.21
C PRO A 55 14.31 2.72 1.51
N GLU A 56 15.15 3.57 2.08
CA GLU A 56 15.30 4.97 1.67
C GLU A 56 15.59 5.17 0.18
N ASN A 57 16.59 4.47 -0.38
CA ASN A 57 16.97 4.61 -1.78
C ASN A 57 15.84 4.22 -2.74
N ASP A 58 15.19 3.08 -2.49
CA ASP A 58 14.10 2.60 -3.35
C ASP A 58 12.86 3.50 -3.24
N ARG A 59 12.61 4.04 -2.04
CA ARG A 59 11.55 5.02 -1.82
C ARG A 59 11.81 6.31 -2.61
N HIS A 60 13.04 6.83 -2.58
CA HIS A 60 13.39 8.04 -3.31
C HIS A 60 13.25 7.84 -4.82
N ARG A 61 13.73 6.70 -5.33
CA ARG A 61 13.56 6.33 -6.73
C ARG A 61 12.10 6.25 -7.14
N LEU A 62 11.24 5.60 -6.33
CA LEU A 62 9.82 5.52 -6.65
C LEU A 62 9.14 6.90 -6.62
N LEU A 63 9.54 7.78 -5.70
CA LEU A 63 8.99 9.13 -5.60
C LEU A 63 9.41 10.06 -6.76
N GLU A 64 10.37 9.66 -7.60
CA GLU A 64 10.69 10.36 -8.86
C GLU A 64 9.69 10.04 -9.99
N GLU A 65 8.92 8.95 -9.87
CA GLU A 65 7.91 8.55 -10.85
C GLU A 65 6.66 9.42 -10.73
N GLU A 66 6.12 9.87 -11.86
CA GLU A 66 4.90 10.68 -11.88
C GLU A 66 3.72 9.88 -11.31
N GLY A 67 3.02 10.47 -10.34
CA GLY A 67 1.87 9.83 -9.66
C GLY A 67 2.22 9.01 -8.42
N ALA A 68 3.51 8.74 -8.14
CA ALA A 68 3.94 8.20 -6.87
C ALA A 68 3.88 9.26 -5.76
N ALA A 69 3.64 8.84 -4.51
CA ALA A 69 3.52 9.77 -3.39
C ALA A 69 3.82 9.11 -2.04
N GLU A 70 4.12 9.92 -1.03
CA GLU A 70 4.16 9.45 0.37
C GLU A 70 2.77 8.96 0.81
N PHE A 71 2.73 7.80 1.46
CA PHE A 71 1.48 7.25 1.96
C PHE A 71 1.07 7.94 3.27
N SER A 72 -0.10 8.58 3.25
CA SER A 72 -0.66 9.28 4.41
C SER A 72 -2.13 8.90 4.60
N PRO A 73 -2.46 7.88 5.42
CA PRO A 73 -3.86 7.46 5.63
C PRO A 73 -4.67 8.51 6.39
N MET A 74 -4.01 9.38 7.16
CA MET A 74 -4.60 10.56 7.78
C MET A 74 -3.95 11.81 7.21
N PRO A 75 -4.71 12.87 6.86
CA PRO A 75 -4.14 14.12 6.39
C PRO A 75 -3.10 14.69 7.36
N GLY A 76 -1.92 15.07 6.84
CA GLY A 76 -0.83 15.65 7.64
C GLY A 76 -0.09 14.67 8.56
N ARG A 77 -0.31 13.36 8.40
CA ARG A 77 0.38 12.31 9.17
C ARG A 77 0.87 11.19 8.23
N PRO A 78 1.94 11.45 7.44
CA PRO A 78 2.52 10.43 6.59
C PRO A 78 3.06 9.28 7.43
N MET A 79 2.88 8.05 6.93
CA MET A 79 3.49 6.87 7.52
C MET A 79 4.90 6.74 6.96
N LYS A 80 5.90 6.89 7.83
CA LYS A 80 7.31 6.81 7.45
C LYS A 80 7.59 5.50 6.69
N GLU A 81 8.39 5.60 5.63
CA GLU A 81 8.82 4.49 4.76
C GLU A 81 7.75 3.92 3.81
N TYR A 82 6.49 4.39 3.89
CA TYR A 82 5.44 3.93 2.99
C TYR A 82 5.18 4.92 1.86
N VAL A 83 5.07 4.40 0.64
CA VAL A 83 4.79 5.17 -0.58
C VAL A 83 3.77 4.44 -1.45
N THR A 84 2.95 5.19 -2.18
CA THR A 84 2.00 4.67 -3.16
C THR A 84 2.61 4.59 -4.54
N PHE A 85 2.25 3.55 -5.30
CA PHE A 85 2.59 3.47 -6.72
C PHE A 85 1.79 4.49 -7.56
N PRO A 86 2.29 4.86 -8.75
CA PRO A 86 1.50 5.53 -9.77
C PRO A 86 0.22 4.76 -10.12
N ASP A 87 -0.84 5.46 -10.51
CA ASP A 87 -2.12 4.84 -10.90
C ASP A 87 -2.03 4.12 -12.26
N GLU A 88 -0.97 4.37 -13.05
CA GLU A 88 -0.75 3.79 -14.38
C GLU A 88 -0.06 2.42 -14.36
N TRP A 89 0.38 1.95 -13.18
CA TRP A 89 1.10 0.69 -13.00
C TRP A 89 0.19 -0.50 -12.71
#